data_AF-A0AAP6ELM3-F1
#
_entry.id   AF-A0AAP6ELM3-F1
#
_cell.length_a   1.000
_cell.length_b   1.000
_cell.length_c   1.000
_cell.angle_alpha   90.00
_cell.angle_beta   90.00
_cell.angle_gamma   90.00
#
_symmetry.space_group_name_H-M   'P 1'
#
loop_
_entity.id
_entity.type
_entity.pdbx_description
1 polymer ?
#
loop_
_entity_poly.entity_id
_entity_poly.type
_entity_poly.pdbx_seq_one_letter_code
_entity_poly.pdbx_strand_id
1 'polypeptide(L)'
;MADPRSADRWGPYAAAITRWEALTRPAPDPVDAHSRLQPRFVEWMQGLPHGWVTDTPDLSRPAQLTALGNGVVPQQAIEALQQLKPLITCQHA
;
A
#
# COMPACT_ATOMS: atom_id res chain seq x y z
N MET A 1 -22.79 1.43 3.55
CA MET A 1 -23.25 0.03 3.60
C MET A 1 -22.36 -0.75 2.66
N ALA A 2 -21.58 -1.73 3.16
CA ALA A 2 -20.63 -2.48 2.33
C ALA A 2 -21.39 -3.26 1.25
N ASP A 3 -20.91 -3.26 0.01
CA ASP A 3 -21.47 -4.08 -1.06
C ASP A 3 -21.32 -5.57 -0.68
N PRO A 4 -22.41 -6.36 -0.64
CA PRO A 4 -22.34 -7.78 -0.29
C PRO A 4 -21.38 -8.58 -1.19
N ARG A 5 -21.11 -8.12 -2.43
CA ARG A 5 -20.11 -8.73 -3.31
C ARG A 5 -18.67 -8.50 -2.83
N SER A 6 -18.41 -7.40 -2.14
CA SER A 6 -17.10 -7.10 -1.53
C SER A 6 -16.86 -7.96 -0.28
N ALA A 7 -17.92 -8.26 0.48
CA ALA A 7 -17.84 -9.10 1.67
C ALA A 7 -17.44 -10.54 1.35
N ASP A 8 -17.95 -11.11 0.26
CA ASP A 8 -17.60 -12.46 -0.21
C ASP A 8 -16.15 -12.54 -0.69
N ARG A 9 -15.69 -11.53 -1.44
CA ARG A 9 -14.32 -11.46 -1.98
C ARG A 9 -13.24 -11.24 -0.91
N TRP A 10 -13.50 -10.34 0.04
CA TRP A 10 -12.47 -9.88 0.99
C TRP A 10 -12.65 -10.43 2.41
N GLY A 11 -13.75 -11.15 2.65
CA GLY A 11 -14.08 -11.74 3.95
C GLY A 11 -13.98 -10.72 5.09
N PRO A 12 -13.23 -11.02 6.18
CA PRO A 12 -13.11 -10.12 7.32
C PRO A 12 -12.42 -8.78 7.00
N TYR A 13 -11.71 -8.69 5.87
CA TYR A 13 -10.97 -7.49 5.48
C TYR A 13 -11.81 -6.51 4.64
N ALA A 14 -13.05 -6.84 4.28
CA ALA A 14 -13.89 -6.02 3.40
C ALA A 14 -14.00 -4.57 3.87
N ALA A 15 -14.21 -4.33 5.17
CA ALA A 15 -14.30 -2.98 5.72
C ALA A 15 -12.98 -2.19 5.60
N ALA A 16 -11.83 -2.86 5.74
CA ALA A 16 -10.52 -2.22 5.57
C ALA A 16 -10.27 -1.89 4.10
N ILE A 17 -10.57 -2.82 3.19
CA ILE A 17 -10.44 -2.62 1.75
C ILE A 17 -11.31 -1.46 1.28
N THR A 18 -12.61 -1.43 1.63
CA THR A 18 -13.50 -0.33 1.22
C THR A 18 -13.02 1.05 1.69
N ARG A 19 -12.51 1.15 2.93
CA ARG A 19 -11.94 2.40 3.44
C ARG A 19 -10.71 2.80 2.64
N TRP A 20 -9.85 1.84 2.33
CA TRP A 20 -8.62 2.12 1.62
C TRP A 20 -8.86 2.48 0.15
N GLU A 21 -9.82 1.82 -0.50
CA GLU A 21 -10.27 2.16 -1.85
C GLU A 21 -10.80 3.59 -1.94
N ALA A 22 -11.55 4.03 -0.94
CA ALA A 22 -12.07 5.41 -0.86
C ALA A 22 -10.97 6.47 -0.71
N LEU A 23 -9.82 6.11 -0.15
CA LEU A 23 -8.68 7.02 0.05
C LEU A 23 -7.66 6.97 -1.09
N THR A 24 -7.65 5.88 -1.87
CA THR A 24 -6.62 5.63 -2.88
C THR A 24 -7.23 5.41 -4.26
N ARG A 25 -7.46 4.16 -4.64
CA ARG A 25 -8.02 3.68 -5.91
C ARG A 25 -8.66 2.31 -5.67
N PRO A 26 -9.48 1.78 -6.60
CA PRO A 26 -10.01 0.41 -6.48
C PRO A 26 -8.91 -0.63 -6.24
N ALA A 27 -9.19 -1.62 -5.39
CA ALA A 27 -8.22 -2.64 -5.04
C ALA A 27 -7.91 -3.53 -6.25
N PRO A 28 -6.62 -3.70 -6.61
CA PRO A 28 -6.22 -4.71 -7.58
C PRO A 28 -6.54 -6.14 -7.07
N ASP A 29 -6.47 -7.12 -7.95
CA ASP A 29 -6.59 -8.51 -7.53
C ASP A 29 -5.41 -8.91 -6.62
N PRO A 30 -5.69 -9.52 -5.46
CA PRO A 30 -4.64 -9.81 -4.49
C PRO A 30 -3.69 -10.92 -4.96
N VAL A 31 -4.18 -11.81 -5.83
CA VAL A 31 -3.44 -12.94 -6.37
C VAL A 31 -3.59 -13.03 -7.88
N ASP A 32 -2.56 -13.54 -8.55
CA ASP A 32 -2.62 -13.84 -9.99
C ASP A 32 -3.37 -15.15 -10.26
N ALA A 33 -3.50 -15.51 -11.54
CA ALA A 33 -4.19 -16.74 -11.98
C ALA A 33 -3.60 -18.03 -11.37
N HIS A 34 -2.36 -17.99 -10.86
CA HIS A 34 -1.70 -19.11 -10.21
C HIS A 34 -1.76 -18.99 -8.67
N SER A 35 -2.66 -18.17 -8.13
CA SER A 35 -2.83 -17.91 -6.70
C SER A 35 -1.59 -17.33 -6.01
N ARG A 36 -0.69 -16.66 -6.76
CA ARG A 36 0.49 -16.02 -6.17
C ARG A 36 0.23 -14.54 -5.92
N LEU A 37 0.73 -14.01 -4.80
CA LEU A 37 0.59 -12.59 -4.41
C LEU A 37 0.98 -11.63 -5.54
N GLN A 38 0.08 -10.72 -5.93
CA GLN A 38 0.37 -9.73 -6.98
C GLN A 38 1.15 -8.53 -6.45
N PRO A 39 2.26 -8.12 -7.11
CA PRO A 39 2.99 -6.91 -6.73
C PRO A 39 2.13 -5.64 -6.76
N ARG A 40 1.21 -5.49 -7.73
CA ARG A 40 0.32 -4.33 -7.85
C ARG A 40 -0.61 -4.19 -6.65
N PHE A 41 -1.05 -5.30 -6.07
CA PHE A 41 -1.84 -5.28 -4.85
C PHE A 41 -1.00 -4.82 -3.64
N VAL A 42 0.24 -5.30 -3.51
CA VAL A 42 1.14 -4.86 -2.42
C VAL A 42 1.49 -3.37 -2.55
N GLU A 43 1.78 -2.88 -3.77
CA GLU A 43 2.00 -1.46 -4.05
C GLU A 43 0.78 -0.61 -3.67
N TRP A 44 -0.42 -1.10 -3.98
CA TRP A 44 -1.68 -0.48 -3.57
C TRP A 44 -1.88 -0.48 -2.05
N MET A 45 -1.56 -1.58 -1.35
CA MET A 45 -1.67 -1.65 0.11
C MET A 45 -0.80 -0.60 0.81
N GLN A 46 0.34 -0.25 0.22
CA GLN A 46 1.24 0.79 0.73
C GLN A 46 0.79 2.22 0.36
N GLY A 47 -0.27 2.36 -0.44
CA GLY A 47 -0.78 3.66 -0.90
C GLY A 47 0.15 4.38 -1.86
N LEU A 48 1.05 3.63 -2.50
CA LEU A 48 1.95 4.18 -3.51
C LEU A 48 1.16 4.53 -4.78
N PRO A 49 1.61 5.52 -5.57
CA PRO A 49 1.05 5.79 -6.89
C PRO A 49 1.02 4.51 -7.75
N HIS A 50 0.02 4.39 -8.62
CA HIS A 50 -0.05 3.26 -9.53
C HIS A 50 1.20 3.20 -10.41
N GLY A 51 1.87 2.05 -10.42
CA GLY A 51 3.06 1.82 -11.24
C GLY A 51 4.36 2.25 -10.58
N TRP A 52 4.34 2.79 -9.36
CA TRP A 52 5.52 3.33 -8.69
C TRP A 52 6.71 2.36 -8.63
N VAL A 53 6.45 1.10 -8.28
CA VAL A 53 7.43 0.01 -8.37
C VAL A 53 7.11 -0.88 -9.57
N THR A 54 5.83 -1.15 -9.80
CA THR A 54 5.37 -2.19 -10.71
C THR A 54 5.50 -1.87 -12.20
N ASP A 55 5.66 -0.59 -12.55
CA ASP A 55 5.92 -0.14 -13.93
C ASP A 55 7.40 0.26 -14.14
N THR A 56 8.28 -0.04 -13.18
CA THR A 56 9.74 0.16 -13.34
C THR A 56 10.29 -0.77 -14.43
N PRO A 57 10.96 -0.24 -15.48
CA PRO A 57 11.56 -1.05 -16.53
C PRO A 57 12.54 -2.08 -15.97
N ASP A 58 12.59 -3.26 -16.59
CA ASP A 58 13.52 -4.36 -16.29
C ASP A 58 13.45 -4.94 -14.87
N LEU A 59 12.47 -4.52 -14.05
CA LEU A 59 12.32 -5.01 -12.69
C LEU A 59 11.49 -6.30 -12.65
N SER A 60 12.16 -7.43 -12.38
CA SER A 60 11.50 -8.73 -12.25
C SER A 60 10.47 -8.78 -11.13
N ARG A 61 9.43 -9.62 -11.25
CA ARG A 61 8.39 -9.81 -10.22
C ARG A 61 8.95 -10.10 -8.81
N PRO A 62 9.95 -10.98 -8.62
CA PRO A 62 10.58 -11.15 -7.31
C PRO A 62 11.24 -9.87 -6.81
N ALA A 63 11.97 -9.14 -7.67
CA ALA A 63 12.61 -7.89 -7.30
C ALA A 63 11.59 -6.80 -6.92
N GLN A 64 10.45 -6.72 -7.62
CA GLN A 64 9.35 -5.83 -7.24
C GLN A 64 8.82 -6.15 -5.84
N LEU A 65 8.57 -7.43 -5.54
CA LEU A 65 8.10 -7.85 -4.21
C LEU A 65 9.15 -7.62 -3.13
N THR A 66 10.44 -7.82 -3.42
CA THR A 66 11.52 -7.47 -2.49
C THR A 66 11.56 -5.98 -2.23
N ALA A 67 11.47 -5.14 -3.26
CA ALA A 67 11.46 -3.69 -3.12
C ALA A 67 10.24 -3.21 -2.31
N LEU A 68 9.05 -3.72 -2.63
CA LEU A 68 7.83 -3.41 -1.88
C LEU A 68 7.91 -3.94 -0.45
N GLY A 69 8.38 -5.16 -0.22
CA GLY A 69 8.47 -5.76 1.11
C GLY A 69 9.47 -5.06 2.05
N ASN A 70 10.50 -4.42 1.51
CA ASN A 70 11.47 -3.62 2.26
C ASN A 70 11.17 -2.12 2.24
N GLY A 71 10.17 -1.69 1.48
CA GLY A 71 9.78 -0.30 1.32
C GLY A 71 9.08 0.26 2.56
N VAL A 72 9.22 1.56 2.76
CA VAL A 72 8.51 2.27 3.84
C VAL A 72 7.15 2.73 3.33
N VAL A 73 6.10 2.54 4.14
CA VAL A 73 4.77 3.08 3.87
C VAL A 73 4.81 4.62 4.04
N PRO A 74 4.58 5.41 2.98
CA PRO A 74 4.79 6.87 3.02
C PRO A 74 4.00 7.57 4.11
N GLN A 75 2.77 7.14 4.37
CA GLN A 75 1.90 7.71 5.40
C GLN A 75 2.51 7.51 6.80
N GLN A 76 3.08 6.33 7.06
CA GLN A 76 3.77 6.05 8.34
C GLN A 76 5.08 6.85 8.45
N ALA A 77 5.81 7.02 7.34
CA ALA A 77 7.01 7.86 7.32
C ALA A 77 6.69 9.32 7.64
N ILE A 78 5.63 9.87 7.05
CA ILE A 78 5.18 11.24 7.29
C ILE A 78 4.83 11.42 8.78
N GLU A 79 4.02 10.52 9.35
CA GLU A 79 3.66 10.58 10.76
C GLU A 79 4.89 10.49 11.68
N ALA A 80 5.83 9.59 11.40
CA ALA A 80 7.07 9.47 12.16
C ALA A 80 7.91 10.75 12.09
N LEU A 81 8.01 11.38 10.91
CA LEU A 81 8.71 12.65 10.73
C LEU A 81 8.02 13.80 11.46
N GLN A 82 6.69 13.86 11.48
CA GLN A 82 5.94 14.88 12.23
C GLN A 82 6.16 14.74 13.75
N GLN A 83 6.24 13.50 14.25
CA GLN A 83 6.56 13.23 15.66
C GLN A 83 8.01 13.56 16.01
N LEU A 84 8.95 13.36 15.09
CA LEU A 84 10.37 13.65 15.29
C LEU A 84 10.67 15.15 15.20
N LYS A 85 9.95 15.90 14.35
CA LYS A 85 10.20 17.32 14.06
C LYS A 85 10.41 18.20 15.30
N PRO A 86 9.60 18.12 16.37
CA PRO A 86 9.81 18.93 17.59
C PRO A 86 11.12 18.63 18.33
N LEU A 87 11.69 17.42 18.15
CA LEU A 87 12.89 16.97 18.85
C LEU A 87 14.18 17.45 18.17
N ILE A 88 14.12 17.73 16.86
CA ILE A 88 15.28 18.10 16.04
C ILE A 88 15.36 19.60 15.75
N THR A 89 14.27 20.34 15.96
CA THR A 89 14.32 21.81 15.95
C THR A 89 14.76 22.31 17.33
N CYS A 90 16.03 22.71 17.45
CA CYS A 90 16.50 23.46 18.63
C CYS A 90 15.61 24.69 18.84
N GLN A 91 14.86 24.71 19.95
CA GLN A 91 14.10 25.87 20.40
C GLN A 91 15.02 26.89 21.08
N HIS A 92 15.99 27.44 20.34
CA HIS A 92 16.72 28.63 20.76
C HIS A 92 16.25 29.79 19.90
N ALA A 93 15.21 30.46 20.37
CA ALA A 93 14.95 31.86 20.10
C ALA A 93 15.46 32.66 21.31
#